data_AF-A0A0W8DMJ3-F1
#
_entry.id   AF-A0A0W8DMJ3-F1
#
_cell.length_a   1.000
_cell.length_b   1.000
_cell.length_c   1.000
_cell.angle_alpha   90.00
_cell.angle_beta   90.00
_cell.angle_gamma   90.00
#
_symmetry.space_group_name_H-M   'P 1'
#
loop_
_entity.id
_entity.type
_entity.pdbx_description
1 polymer ?
#
loop_
_entity_poly.entity_id
_entity_poly.type
_entity_poly.pdbx_seq_one_letter_code
_entity_poly.pdbx_strand_id
1 'polypeptide(L)'
;MEDDGEVFAATASDTYSVRLSKRPKDLYELWGEYEFGLNGVKAAREYTAAERGANKFAYSRRKIFWDVVATMVRAGYSSDVAVDRIYAIFGRQLPVTSILLALRRDKQQGGHPSLRL
;
A
#
# COMPACT_ATOMS: atom_id res chain seq x y z
N MET A 1 51.04 3.58 12.67
CA MET A 1 50.36 4.16 11.51
C MET A 1 50.34 3.07 10.48
N GLU A 2 49.32 2.24 10.56
CA GLU A 2 48.86 1.34 9.50
C GLU A 2 47.41 1.06 9.89
N ASP A 3 46.58 1.85 9.23
CA ASP A 3 45.14 1.87 9.24
C ASP A 3 44.70 0.73 8.32
N ASP A 4 44.54 -0.46 8.88
CA ASP A 4 44.09 -1.62 8.11
C ASP A 4 42.59 -1.79 8.29
N GLY A 5 41.89 -0.92 7.57
CA GLY A 5 40.56 -1.07 6.98
C GLY A 5 39.69 -2.18 7.55
N GLU A 6 38.80 -1.79 8.45
CA GLU A 6 37.60 -2.56 8.80
C GLU A 6 36.73 -2.73 7.55
N VAL A 7 36.96 -3.84 6.82
CA VAL A 7 36.09 -4.29 5.75
C VAL A 7 34.80 -4.81 6.39
N PHE A 8 33.85 -3.90 6.61
CA PHE A 8 32.47 -4.28 6.88
C PHE A 8 31.95 -5.02 5.65
N ALA A 9 32.14 -6.33 5.66
CA ALA A 9 31.48 -7.25 4.75
C ALA A 9 29.99 -6.89 4.77
N ALA A 10 29.48 -6.39 3.64
CA ALA A 10 28.08 -6.17 3.44
C ALA A 10 27.39 -7.51 3.71
N THR A 11 26.81 -7.62 4.92
CA THR A 11 25.95 -8.73 5.27
C THR A 11 24.89 -8.75 4.19
N ALA A 12 24.82 -9.86 3.46
CA ALA A 12 23.82 -10.09 2.44
C ALA A 12 22.49 -9.71 3.09
N SER A 13 21.96 -8.55 2.71
CA SER A 13 20.74 -8.02 3.30
C SER A 13 19.72 -9.09 3.05
N ASP A 14 19.37 -9.76 4.15
CA ASP A 14 18.36 -10.79 4.21
C ASP A 14 17.23 -10.29 3.34
N THR A 15 17.09 -10.90 2.17
CA THR A 15 16.04 -10.56 1.22
C THR A 15 14.75 -11.06 1.84
N TYR A 16 14.33 -10.42 2.95
CA TYR A 16 12.99 -10.46 3.48
C TYR A 16 12.13 -10.17 2.28
N SER A 17 11.55 -11.22 1.71
CA SER A 17 11.04 -11.17 0.36
C SER A 17 10.02 -10.06 0.32
N VAL A 18 10.34 -8.98 -0.38
CA VAL A 18 9.49 -7.81 -0.45
C VAL A 18 8.30 -8.22 -1.31
N ARG A 19 7.27 -8.76 -0.66
CA ARG A 19 6.13 -9.41 -1.28
C ARG A 19 4.86 -8.89 -0.67
N LEU A 20 4.00 -8.42 -1.56
CA LEU A 20 2.63 -8.09 -1.18
C LEU A 20 1.84 -9.37 -0.91
N SER A 21 0.93 -9.33 0.07
CA SER A 21 -0.03 -10.38 0.42
C SER A 21 -0.74 -10.88 -0.83
N LYS A 22 -0.88 -12.20 -0.99
CA LYS A 22 -1.54 -12.78 -2.16
C LYS A 22 -3.04 -12.44 -2.19
N ARG A 23 -3.68 -12.35 -1.03
CA ARG A 23 -5.13 -12.16 -0.88
C ARG A 23 -5.39 -11.34 0.39
N PRO A 24 -5.33 -10.00 0.33
CA PRO A 24 -5.74 -9.16 1.46
C PRO A 24 -7.19 -9.47 1.80
N LYS A 25 -7.47 -9.72 3.09
CA LYS A 25 -8.81 -10.11 3.57
C LYS A 25 -9.81 -8.97 3.44
N ASP A 26 -9.36 -7.76 3.76
CA ASP A 26 -10.16 -6.55 3.76
C ASP A 26 -9.30 -5.30 3.45
N LEU A 27 -9.92 -4.13 3.44
CA LEU A 27 -9.25 -2.87 3.18
C LEU A 27 -8.34 -2.40 4.33
N TYR A 28 -8.54 -2.87 5.56
CA TYR A 28 -7.66 -2.51 6.68
C TYR A 28 -6.34 -3.28 6.57
N GLU A 29 -6.38 -4.57 6.26
CA GLU A 29 -5.19 -5.36 5.96
C GLU A 29 -4.44 -4.77 4.75
N LEU A 30 -5.20 -4.29 3.74
CA LEU A 30 -4.62 -3.63 2.58
C LEU A 30 -3.93 -2.30 2.92
N TRP A 31 -4.48 -1.52 3.86
CA TRP A 31 -3.84 -0.31 4.36
C TRP A 31 -2.61 -0.63 5.22
N GLY A 32 -2.72 -1.61 6.11
CA GLY A 32 -1.62 -2.07 6.96
C GLY A 32 -0.42 -2.54 6.14
N GLU A 33 -0.65 -3.24 5.04
CA GLU A 33 0.40 -3.61 4.08
C GLU A 33 1.19 -2.39 3.55
N TYR A 34 0.51 -1.26 3.33
CA TYR A 34 1.16 -0.05 2.84
C TYR A 34 1.89 0.72 3.92
N GLU A 35 1.24 0.88 5.08
CA GLU A 35 1.75 1.73 6.15
C GLU A 35 2.83 1.04 6.99
N PHE A 36 2.60 -0.22 7.36
CA PHE A 36 3.45 -0.98 8.30
C PHE A 36 4.10 -2.20 7.67
N GLY A 37 3.55 -2.69 6.56
CA GLY A 37 3.88 -4.01 6.02
C GLY A 37 3.10 -5.11 6.73
N LEU A 38 3.28 -6.36 6.29
CA LEU A 38 2.57 -7.53 6.85
C LEU A 38 3.57 -8.64 7.16
N ASN A 39 3.35 -9.37 8.26
CA ASN A 39 4.14 -10.54 8.64
C ASN A 39 5.66 -10.28 8.69
N GLY A 40 6.08 -9.12 9.20
CA GLY A 40 7.50 -8.72 9.28
C GLY A 40 8.12 -8.34 7.94
N VAL A 41 7.32 -8.25 6.86
CA VAL A 41 7.77 -7.72 5.57
C VAL A 41 7.71 -6.20 5.59
N LYS A 42 8.67 -5.58 4.90
CA LYS A 42 8.76 -4.13 4.65
C LYS A 42 7.41 -3.54 4.22
N ALA A 43 7.13 -2.30 4.66
CA ALA A 43 5.93 -1.58 4.29
C ALA A 43 5.92 -1.19 2.81
N ALA A 44 4.76 -1.30 2.13
CA ALA A 44 4.70 -1.01 0.69
C ALA A 44 5.01 0.45 0.36
N ARG A 45 4.80 1.40 1.29
CA ARG A 45 5.19 2.80 1.13
C ARG A 45 6.70 3.01 1.00
N GLU A 46 7.50 2.09 1.53
CA GLU A 46 8.97 2.15 1.56
C GLU A 46 9.61 1.41 0.37
N TYR A 47 8.80 0.83 -0.52
CA TYR A 47 9.32 0.04 -1.61
C TYR A 47 10.15 0.88 -2.59
N THR A 48 11.35 0.41 -2.91
CA THR A 48 12.20 0.95 -3.97
C THR A 48 11.56 0.74 -5.34
N ALA A 49 12.07 1.40 -6.38
CA ALA A 49 11.58 1.19 -7.74
C ALA A 49 11.71 -0.28 -8.19
N ALA A 50 12.81 -0.96 -7.82
CA ALA A 50 13.04 -2.36 -8.14
C ALA A 50 12.03 -3.28 -7.43
N GLU A 51 11.77 -3.05 -6.13
CA GLU A 51 10.80 -3.81 -5.34
C GLU A 51 9.37 -3.63 -5.86
N ARG A 52 9.02 -2.39 -6.26
CA ARG A 52 7.75 -2.10 -6.95
C ARG A 52 7.67 -2.82 -8.30
N GLY A 53 8.78 -2.89 -9.04
CA GLY A 53 8.90 -3.63 -10.30
C GLY A 53 8.64 -5.12 -10.11
N ALA A 54 9.24 -5.74 -9.10
CA ALA A 54 9.02 -7.14 -8.74
C ALA A 54 7.55 -7.44 -8.37
N ASN A 55 6.84 -6.46 -7.81
CA ASN A 55 5.43 -6.56 -7.42
C ASN A 55 4.47 -5.81 -8.37
N LYS A 56 4.90 -5.49 -9.61
CA LYS A 56 4.25 -4.50 -10.50
C LYS A 56 2.73 -4.61 -10.57
N PHE A 57 2.21 -5.82 -10.81
CA PHE A 57 0.77 -6.03 -10.99
C PHE A 57 -0.02 -5.81 -9.71
N ALA A 58 0.46 -6.35 -8.58
CA ALA A 58 -0.20 -6.18 -7.29
C ALA A 58 -0.08 -4.73 -6.81
N TYR A 59 1.12 -4.16 -6.88
CA TYR A 59 1.40 -2.79 -6.47
C TYR A 59 0.55 -1.79 -7.26
N SER A 60 0.53 -1.87 -8.60
CA SER A 60 -0.24 -0.95 -9.45
C SER A 60 -1.74 -1.00 -9.16
N ARG A 61 -2.31 -2.20 -8.97
CA ARG A 61 -3.74 -2.36 -8.65
C ARG A 61 -4.10 -1.78 -7.28
N ARG A 62 -3.20 -1.88 -6.28
CA ARG A 62 -3.45 -1.43 -4.90
C ARG A 62 -3.16 0.05 -4.70
N LYS A 63 -2.24 0.61 -5.49
CA LYS A 63 -1.81 2.01 -5.41
C LYS A 63 -2.97 2.99 -5.41
N ILE A 64 -4.03 2.74 -6.18
CA ILE A 64 -5.19 3.65 -6.20
C ILE A 64 -5.84 3.80 -4.83
N PHE A 65 -6.02 2.69 -4.10
CA PHE A 65 -6.58 2.71 -2.77
C PHE A 65 -5.63 3.37 -1.77
N TRP A 66 -4.33 3.02 -1.81
CA TRP A 66 -3.33 3.63 -0.95
C TRP A 66 -3.23 5.14 -1.15
N ASP A 67 -3.26 5.62 -2.40
CA ASP A 67 -3.22 7.05 -2.71
C ASP A 67 -4.44 7.78 -2.13
N VAL A 68 -5.64 7.17 -2.18
CA VAL A 68 -6.87 7.76 -1.61
C VAL A 68 -6.76 7.85 -0.10
N VAL A 69 -6.44 6.74 0.58
CA VAL A 69 -6.33 6.73 2.05
C VAL A 69 -5.20 7.65 2.52
N ALA A 70 -4.03 7.63 1.88
CA ALA A 70 -2.93 8.53 2.21
C ALA A 70 -3.27 10.00 1.99
N THR A 71 -4.14 10.32 1.03
CA THR A 71 -4.63 11.70 0.85
C THR A 71 -5.58 12.10 1.97
N MET A 72 -6.44 11.20 2.43
CA MET A 72 -7.30 11.44 3.59
C MET A 72 -6.52 11.60 4.89
N VAL A 73 -5.50 10.77 5.11
CA VAL A 73 -4.62 10.89 6.27
C VAL A 73 -3.88 12.23 6.26
N ARG A 74 -3.34 12.66 5.11
CA ARG A 74 -2.69 13.97 4.98
C ARG A 74 -3.65 15.15 5.21
N ALA A 75 -4.94 14.97 4.95
CA ALA A 75 -5.97 15.96 5.25
C ALA A 75 -6.46 15.93 6.71
N GLY A 76 -5.89 15.07 7.57
CA GLY A 76 -6.17 15.02 9.00
C GLY A 76 -7.20 13.97 9.44
N TYR A 77 -7.66 13.11 8.54
CA TYR A 77 -8.51 11.97 8.91
C TYR A 77 -7.66 10.80 9.44
N SER A 78 -8.24 9.95 10.29
CA SER A 78 -7.62 8.66 10.58
C SER A 78 -7.75 7.71 9.38
N SER A 79 -6.84 6.74 9.27
CA SER A 79 -6.91 5.68 8.26
C SER A 79 -8.19 4.87 8.38
N ASP A 80 -8.65 4.56 9.60
CA ASP A 80 -9.91 3.85 9.84
C ASP A 80 -11.11 4.61 9.25
N VAL A 81 -11.19 5.92 9.50
CA VAL A 81 -12.26 6.77 8.94
C VAL A 81 -12.20 6.81 7.42
N ALA A 82 -11.00 6.85 6.84
CA ALA A 82 -10.82 6.80 5.40
C ALA A 82 -11.30 5.47 4.80
N VAL A 83 -10.93 4.34 5.43
CA VAL A 83 -11.36 3.00 5.02
C VAL A 83 -12.87 2.84 5.16
N ASP A 84 -13.46 3.32 6.26
CA ASP A 84 -14.90 3.29 6.49
C ASP A 84 -15.67 4.07 5.43
N ARG A 85 -15.18 5.25 5.02
CA ARG A 85 -15.79 6.04 3.95
C ARG A 85 -15.77 5.30 2.61
N ILE A 86 -14.67 4.63 2.28
CA ILE A 86 -14.59 3.82 1.06
C ILE A 86 -15.61 2.67 1.13
N TYR A 87 -15.72 2.01 2.28
CA TYR A 87 -16.74 0.98 2.48
C TYR A 87 -18.17 1.51 2.43
N ALA A 88 -18.43 2.72 2.91
CA ALA A 88 -19.76 3.33 2.86
C ALA A 88 -20.21 3.61 1.41
N ILE A 89 -19.27 3.91 0.51
CA ILE A 89 -19.56 4.21 -0.91
C ILE A 89 -19.82 2.93 -1.71
N PHE A 90 -18.92 1.94 -1.60
CA PHE A 90 -18.99 0.74 -2.45
C PHE A 90 -19.73 -0.43 -1.80
N GLY A 91 -19.83 -0.44 -0.47
CA GLY A 91 -20.41 -1.51 0.32
C GLY A 91 -19.37 -2.52 0.82
N ARG A 92 -19.48 -2.90 2.10
CA ARG A 92 -18.57 -3.84 2.78
C ARG A 92 -18.72 -5.28 2.34
N GLN A 93 -19.85 -5.62 1.71
CA GLN A 93 -20.12 -6.92 1.12
C GLN A 93 -19.32 -7.19 -0.17
N LEU A 94 -18.78 -6.16 -0.82
CA LEU A 94 -18.01 -6.34 -2.05
C LEU A 94 -16.59 -6.83 -1.73
N PRO A 95 -16.02 -7.72 -2.55
CA PRO A 95 -14.65 -8.15 -2.38
C PRO A 95 -13.68 -6.98 -2.66
N VAL A 96 -12.54 -6.99 -1.99
CA VAL A 96 -11.48 -5.97 -2.11
C VAL A 96 -11.16 -5.66 -3.57
N THR A 97 -11.04 -6.69 -4.41
CA THR A 97 -10.75 -6.52 -5.85
C THR A 97 -11.83 -5.72 -6.59
N SER A 98 -13.11 -5.95 -6.29
CA SER A 98 -14.21 -5.19 -6.91
C SER A 98 -14.19 -3.72 -6.48
N ILE A 99 -13.89 -3.45 -5.22
CA ILE A 99 -13.76 -2.08 -4.70
C ILE A 99 -12.58 -1.36 -5.39
N LEU A 100 -11.42 -2.02 -5.52
CA LEU A 100 -10.27 -1.44 -6.23
C LEU A 100 -10.57 -1.13 -7.70
N LEU A 101 -11.32 -2.00 -8.37
CA LEU A 101 -11.76 -1.77 -9.75
C LEU A 101 -12.73 -0.59 -9.84
N ALA A 102 -13.65 -0.45 -8.89
CA ALA A 102 -14.57 0.68 -8.82
C ALA A 102 -13.83 2.01 -8.58
N LEU A 103 -12.93 2.06 -7.59
CA LEU A 103 -12.05 3.21 -7.35
C LEU A 103 -11.24 3.61 -8.59
N ARG A 104 -10.76 2.63 -9.36
CA ARG A 104 -10.04 2.91 -10.61
C ARG A 104 -10.94 3.54 -11.67
N ARG A 105 -12.18 3.06 -11.82
CA ARG A 105 -13.17 3.65 -12.74
C ARG A 105 -13.49 5.08 -12.33
N ASP A 106 -13.73 5.30 -11.04
CA ASP A 106 -14.02 6.64 -10.51
C ASP A 106 -12.87 7.59 -10.78
N LYS A 107 -11.61 7.15 -10.56
CA LYS A 107 -10.43 7.97 -10.87
C LYS A 107 -10.40 8.41 -12.35
N GLN A 108 -10.75 7.51 -13.27
CA GLN A 108 -10.81 7.82 -14.71
C GLN A 108 -11.92 8.81 -15.06
N GLN A 109 -12.95 8.93 -14.21
CA GLN A 109 -14.08 9.83 -14.38
C GLN A 109 -13.95 11.13 -13.56
N GLY A 110 -12.76 11.45 -13.04
CA GLY A 110 -12.51 12.66 -12.23
C GLY A 110 -12.63 12.46 -10.72
N GLY A 111 -12.62 11.22 -10.25
CA GLY A 111 -12.67 10.83 -8.84
C GLY A 111 -14.07 10.86 -8.25
N HIS A 112 -14.32 9.99 -7.26
CA HIS A 112 -15.60 9.91 -6.58
C HIS A 112 -15.87 11.18 -5.76
N PRO A 113 -17.03 11.86 -5.92
CA PRO A 113 -17.33 13.13 -5.24
C PRO A 113 -17.15 13.06 -3.71
N SER A 114 -17.59 11.98 -3.07
CA SER A 114 -17.51 11.80 -1.62
C SER A 114 -16.10 11.48 -1.07
N LEU A 115 -15.12 11.30 -1.95
CA LEU A 115 -13.71 11.08 -1.60
C LEU A 115 -12.82 12.28 -1.98
N ARG A 116 -13.41 13.35 -2.54
CA ARG A 116 -12.69 14.59 -2.80
C ARG A 116 -12.47 15.32 -1.47
N LEU A 117 -11.26 15.82 -1.28
CA LEU A 117 -10.81 16.60 -0.14
C LEU A 117 -10.32 17.96 -0.61
#